data_AF-A0ABD0MVK3-F1
#
_entry.id   AF-A0ABD0MVK3-F1
#
_cell.length_a   1.000
_cell.length_b   1.000
_cell.length_c   1.000
_cell.angle_alpha   90.00
_cell.angle_beta   90.00
_cell.angle_gamma   90.00
#
_symmetry.space_group_name_H-M   'P 1'
#
loop_
_entity.id
_entity.type
_entity.pdbx_description
1 polymer ?
#
loop_
_entity_poly.entity_id
_entity_poly.type
_entity_poly.pdbx_seq_one_letter_code
_entity_poly.pdbx_strand_id
1 'polypeptide(L)' 'MNPSCLKSSVKCLKSVMIWGAVTSAGVGVLCFIKSKLNAAVYREILKHFMLPSADKFCGDGDFLFQQDFST' A
#
# COMPACT_ATOMS: atom_id res chain seq x y z
N MET A 1 4.32 29.30 -28.97
CA MET A 1 4.14 28.97 -27.54
C MET A 1 4.48 30.20 -26.72
N ASN A 2 3.56 30.72 -25.90
CA ASN A 2 3.81 31.89 -25.05
C ASN A 2 4.31 31.44 -23.66
N PRO A 3 5.50 31.87 -23.21
CA PRO A 3 6.06 31.50 -21.90
C PRO A 3 5.20 31.94 -20.70
N SER A 4 4.35 32.96 -20.85
CA SER A 4 3.48 33.46 -19.76
C SER A 4 2.35 32.50 -19.36
N CYS A 5 2.11 31.46 -20.15
CA CYS A 5 1.11 30.43 -19.87
C CYS A 5 1.65 29.24 -19.06
N LEU A 6 2.97 29.18 -18.81
CA LEU A 6 3.61 28.11 -18.05
C LEU A 6 3.70 28.50 -16.57
N LYS A 7 2.66 28.17 -15.81
CA LYS A 7 2.71 28.21 -14.35
C LYS A 7 3.27 26.89 -13.84
N SER A 8 4.58 26.84 -13.56
CA SER A 8 5.17 25.72 -12.84
C SER A 8 4.55 25.65 -11.45
N SER A 9 3.59 24.73 -11.30
CA SER A 9 2.88 24.46 -10.05
C SER A 9 3.04 22.98 -9.72
N VAL A 10 4.27 22.50 -9.64
CA VAL A 10 4.53 21.30 -8.85
C VAL A 10 4.74 21.77 -7.42
N LYS A 11 3.65 22.05 -6.71
CA LYS A 11 3.71 21.95 -5.26
C LYS A 11 4.01 20.47 -5.00
N CYS A 12 5.19 20.16 -4.45
CA CYS A 12 5.37 18.86 -3.82
C CYS A 12 4.46 18.85 -2.58
N LEU A 13 3.16 18.58 -2.82
CA LEU A 13 2.20 18.37 -1.77
C LEU A 13 2.70 17.14 -1.00
N LYS A 14 2.88 17.29 0.31
CA LYS A 14 3.23 16.20 1.22
C LYS A 14 2.42 14.96 0.85
N SER A 15 3.09 13.91 0.40
CA SER A 15 2.46 12.64 0.08
C SER A 15 2.52 11.72 1.29
N VAL A 16 1.60 10.76 1.34
CA VAL A 16 1.59 9.67 2.32
C VAL A 16 1.74 8.36 1.59
N MET A 17 2.44 7.42 2.21
CA MET A 17 2.50 6.04 1.72
C MET A 17 1.50 5.21 2.51
N ILE A 18 0.67 4.45 1.79
CA ILE A 18 -0.33 3.56 2.38
C ILE A 18 -0.10 2.17 1.80
N TRP A 19 -0.14 1.16 2.65
CA TRP A 19 -0.20 -0.24 2.25
C TRP A 19 -1.61 -0.79 2.48
N GLY A 20 -2.07 -1.66 1.60
CA GLY A 20 -3.34 -2.37 1.75
C GLY A 20 -3.41 -3.58 0.85
N ALA A 21 -4.30 -4.50 1.18
CA ALA A 21 -4.61 -5.68 0.37
C ALA A 21 -6.05 -5.59 -0.15
N VAL A 22 -6.29 -6.13 -1.34
CA VAL A 22 -7.62 -6.26 -1.93
C VAL A 22 -7.86 -7.72 -2.32
N THR A 23 -9.07 -8.19 -2.07
CA THR A 23 -9.54 -9.53 -2.44
C THR A 23 -10.87 -9.42 -3.18
N SER A 24 -11.35 -10.50 -3.78
CA SER A 24 -12.69 -10.54 -4.37
C SER A 24 -13.81 -10.30 -3.33
N ALA A 25 -13.55 -10.60 -2.05
CA ALA A 25 -14.49 -10.39 -0.95
C ALA A 25 -14.46 -8.94 -0.39
N GLY A 26 -13.47 -8.13 -0.77
CA GLY A 26 -13.37 -6.73 -0.36
C GLY A 26 -11.95 -6.26 -0.06
N VAL A 27 -11.88 -5.06 0.55
CA VAL A 27 -10.63 -4.37 0.88
C VAL A 27 -10.20 -4.68 2.31
N GLY A 28 -8.95 -5.08 2.50
CA GLY A 28 -8.33 -5.28 3.80
C GLY A 28 -7.98 -3.99 4.52
N VAL A 29 -7.30 -4.14 5.66
CA VAL A 29 -6.94 -2.99 6.49
C VAL A 29 -5.90 -2.13 5.76
N LEU A 30 -6.17 -0.83 5.68
CA LEU A 30 -5.21 0.16 5.16
C LEU A 30 -4.26 0.59 6.28
N CYS A 31 -2.96 0.55 6.00
CA CYS A 31 -1.89 0.91 6.92
C CYS A 31 -1.12 2.13 6.41
N PHE A 32 -1.05 3.20 7.21
CA PHE A 32 -0.21 4.36 6.91
C PHE A 32 1.24 4.07 7.25
N ILE A 33 2.12 4.21 6.26
CA ILE A 33 3.55 4.01 6.42
C ILE A 33 4.20 5.39 6.65
N LYS A 34 4.71 5.58 7.88
CA LYS A 34 5.31 6.86 8.32
C LYS A 34 6.77 7.04 7.92
N SER A 35 7.45 5.95 7.54
CA SER A 35 8.88 5.93 7.19
C SER A 35 9.10 5.35 5.80
N LYS A 36 10.36 5.29 5.34
CA LYS A 36 10.71 4.52 4.15
C LYS A 36 10.33 3.06 4.37
N LEU A 37 9.60 2.47 3.42
CA LEU A 37 9.30 1.05 3.40
C LEU A 37 10.58 0.28 3.12
N ASN A 38 10.89 -0.70 3.98
CA ASN A 38 12.02 -1.61 3.83
C ASN A 38 11.58 -3.03 4.20
N ALA A 39 12.45 -4.03 4.03
CA ALA A 39 12.10 -5.42 4.28
C ALA A 39 11.62 -5.70 5.71
N ALA A 40 12.19 -5.03 6.73
CA ALA A 40 11.76 -5.20 8.12
C ALA A 40 10.36 -4.62 8.34
N VAL A 41 10.11 -3.39 7.88
CA VAL A 41 8.79 -2.75 7.97
C VAL A 41 7.75 -3.54 7.17
N TYR A 42 8.11 -4.04 5.98
CA TYR A 42 7.22 -4.83 5.15
C TYR A 42 6.82 -6.15 5.83
N ARG A 43 7.77 -6.84 6.46
CA ARG A 43 7.47 -8.04 7.27
C ARG A 43 6.48 -7.75 8.40
N GLU A 44 6.66 -6.66 9.13
CA GLU A 44 5.71 -6.26 10.17
C GLU A 44 4.34 -5.91 9.59
N ILE A 45 4.30 -5.28 8.41
CA ILE A 45 3.04 -5.01 7.71
C ILE A 45 2.33 -6.31 7.34
N LEU A 46 3.04 -7.29 6.77
CA LEU A 46 2.45 -8.57 6.42
C LEU A 46 1.89 -9.28 7.66
N LYS A 47 2.66 -9.32 8.74
CA LYS A 47 2.27 -9.98 9.98
C LYS A 47 1.05 -9.33 10.64
N HIS A 48 1.01 -8.00 10.68
CA HIS A 48 0.02 -7.27 11.47
C HIS A 48 -1.20 -6.79 10.67
N PHE A 49 -1.12 -6.73 9.34
CA PHE A 49 -2.21 -6.22 8.50
C PHE A 49 -2.62 -7.21 7.40
N MET A 50 -1.67 -7.89 6.75
CA MET A 50 -1.99 -8.83 5.67
C MET A 50 -2.62 -10.11 6.23
N LEU A 51 -1.94 -10.82 7.14
CA LEU A 51 -2.44 -12.09 7.66
C LEU A 51 -3.81 -11.95 8.34
N PRO A 52 -4.06 -10.95 9.22
CA PRO A 52 -5.40 -10.78 9.78
C PRO A 52 -6.47 -10.41 8.74
N SER A 53 -6.10 -9.73 7.65
CA SER A 53 -7.03 -9.49 6.54
C SER A 53 -7.32 -10.79 5.78
N ALA A 54 -6.32 -11.63 5.55
CA ALA A 54 -6.49 -12.94 4.94
C ALA A 54 -7.37 -13.85 5.80
N ASP A 55 -7.12 -13.96 7.10
CA ASP A 55 -7.96 -14.73 8.04
C ASP A 55 -9.42 -14.25 8.00
N LYS A 56 -9.64 -12.94 7.88
CA LYS A 56 -10.99 -12.36 7.79
C LYS A 56 -11.72 -12.71 6.49
N PHE A 57 -11.03 -12.73 5.34
CA PHE A 57 -11.67 -12.89 4.03
C PHE A 57 -11.61 -14.31 3.48
N CYS A 58 -10.59 -15.07 3.85
CA CYS A 58 -10.34 -16.44 3.38
C CYS A 58 -10.67 -17.48 4.45
N GLY A 59 -10.80 -17.06 5.73
CA GLY A 59 -11.05 -17.97 6.84
C GLY A 59 -9.90 -18.98 7.00
N ASP A 60 -10.26 -20.24 7.26
CA ASP A 60 -9.30 -21.35 7.38
C ASP A 60 -8.82 -21.88 6.01
N GLY A 61 -9.22 -21.24 4.91
CA GLY A 61 -8.82 -21.64 3.56
C GLY A 61 -7.46 -21.08 3.14
N ASP A 62 -6.76 -21.80 2.27
CA ASP A 62 -5.54 -21.30 1.63
C ASP A 62 -5.84 -20.07 0.76
N PHE A 63 -4.89 -19.15 0.69
CA PHE A 63 -4.98 -17.97 -0.17
C PHE A 63 -3.71 -17.76 -0.98
N LEU A 64 -3.87 -17.19 -2.18
CA LEU A 64 -2.75 -16.75 -3.01
C LEU A 64 -2.43 -15.30 -2.70
N PHE A 65 -1.18 -15.05 -2.32
CA PHE A 65 -0.68 -13.69 -2.10
C PHE A 65 0.05 -13.18 -3.34
N GLN A 66 -0.37 -12.01 -3.85
CA GLN A 66 0.26 -11.32 -4.97
C GLN A 66 0.75 -9.94 -4.54
N GLN A 67 2.00 -9.62 -4.87
CA GLN A 67 2.60 -8.30 -4.73
C GLN A 67 3.44 -7.98 -5.98
N ASP A 68 3.83 -6.73 -6.16
CA ASP A 68 4.79 -6.32 -7.19
C ASP A 68 6.21 -6.81 -6.86
N PHE A 69 7.05 -6.97 -7.89
CA PHE A 69 8.46 -7.32 -7.71
C PHE A 69 9.26 -6.05 -7.40
N SER A 70 9.17 -5.55 -6.16
CA SER A 70 9.99 -4.44 -5.68
C SER A 70 11.31 -4.97 -5.11
N THR A 71 12.44 -4.40 -5.56
CA THR A 71 13.80 -4.70 -5.12
C THR A 71 14.20 -4.00 -3.82
#